data_AF-L0GLT2-F1
#
_entry.id   AF-L0GLT2-F1
#
_cell.length_a   1.000
_cell.length_b   1.000
_cell.length_c   1.000
_cell.angle_alpha   90.00
_cell.angle_beta   90.00
_cell.angle_gamma   90.00
#
_symmetry.space_group_name_H-M   'P 1'
#
loop_
_entity.id
_entity.type
_entity.pdbx_description
1 polymer ?
#
loop_
_entity_poly.entity_id
_entity_poly.type
_entity_poly.pdbx_seq_one_letter_code
_entity_poly.pdbx_strand_id
1 'polypeptide(L)'
;MAASNVTQVQRNACVHAFGSFGQNQVQAEKISCWKDGSFSADPFVFLGRRIRVGEQLQACYDDERGLVEESYVYEAKVVAVHIGSAADGIESSLLLRPNDVNHENYVDISRLTVLEVLE
;
A
#
# COMPACT_ATOMS: atom_id res chain seq x y z
N MET A 1 20.10 -31.63 -18.52
CA MET A 1 18.66 -31.62 -18.87
C MET A 1 17.95 -30.82 -17.80
N ALA A 2 17.49 -29.60 -18.12
CA ALA A 2 16.82 -28.71 -17.18
C ALA A 2 15.30 -28.75 -17.44
N ALA A 3 14.53 -29.00 -16.39
CA ALA A 3 13.08 -29.06 -16.45
C ALA A 3 12.50 -27.64 -16.57
N SER A 4 11.78 -27.37 -17.66
CA SER A 4 10.99 -26.15 -17.84
C SER A 4 9.66 -26.33 -17.11
N ASN A 5 9.48 -25.61 -16.00
CA ASN A 5 8.20 -25.56 -15.29
C ASN A 5 7.25 -24.63 -16.06
N VAL A 6 6.41 -25.21 -16.91
CA VAL A 6 5.31 -24.51 -17.57
C VAL A 6 4.07 -24.64 -16.68
N THR A 7 3.63 -23.53 -16.09
CA THR A 7 2.31 -23.44 -15.43
C THR A 7 1.23 -23.25 -16.50
N GLN A 8 0.54 -24.35 -16.81
CA GLN A 8 -0.62 -24.35 -17.70
C GLN A 8 -1.82 -23.72 -16.97
N VAL A 9 -2.14 -22.46 -17.29
CA VAL A 9 -3.37 -21.81 -16.81
C VAL A 9 -4.53 -22.31 -17.67
N GLN A 10 -5.37 -23.21 -17.13
CA GLN A 10 -6.67 -23.51 -17.71
C GLN A 10 -7.55 -22.26 -17.62
N ARG A 11 -7.62 -21.50 -18.72
CA ARG A 11 -8.56 -20.40 -18.91
C ARG A 11 -9.92 -20.98 -19.31
N ASN A 12 -10.84 -21.11 -18.37
CA ASN A 12 -12.27 -21.04 -18.69
C ASN A 12 -12.66 -19.56 -18.70
N ALA A 13 -12.32 -18.86 -19.78
CA ALA A 13 -12.82 -17.52 -20.05
C ALA A 13 -13.78 -17.64 -21.24
N CYS A 14 -15.05 -17.36 -20.98
CA CYS A 14 -16.06 -17.24 -22.02
C CYS A 14 -15.69 -16.08 -22.96
N VAL A 15 -16.00 -16.31 -24.22
CA VAL A 15 -15.69 -15.48 -25.39
C VAL A 15 -16.44 -14.16 -25.33
N HIS A 16 -15.73 -13.04 -25.55
CA HIS A 16 -16.12 -12.02 -26.53
C HIS A 16 -14.85 -11.31 -27.02
N ALA A 17 -14.56 -11.48 -28.31
CA ALA A 17 -13.38 -10.96 -29.00
C ALA A 17 -13.62 -9.52 -29.48
N PHE A 18 -12.55 -8.70 -29.58
CA PHE A 18 -12.28 -7.83 -30.74
C PHE A 18 -10.83 -7.27 -30.73
N GLY A 19 -10.10 -7.49 -31.84
CA GLY A 19 -8.93 -6.70 -32.33
C GLY A 19 -7.59 -6.91 -31.63
N SER A 20 -6.67 -7.77 -32.10
CA SER A 20 -5.69 -7.60 -33.21
C SER A 20 -4.31 -7.07 -32.78
N PHE A 21 -3.35 -8.01 -32.76
CA PHE A 21 -1.92 -7.94 -33.12
C PHE A 21 -1.07 -6.72 -32.76
N GLY A 22 -0.06 -6.98 -31.92
CA GLY A 22 1.17 -6.20 -31.83
C GLY A 22 2.12 -6.76 -30.78
N GLN A 23 2.95 -7.74 -31.15
CA GLN A 23 4.15 -8.07 -30.38
C GLN A 23 5.08 -6.85 -30.43
N ASN A 24 5.47 -6.28 -29.27
CA ASN A 24 6.86 -5.93 -28.98
C ASN A 24 7.04 -5.28 -27.59
N GLN A 25 8.21 -5.60 -27.02
CA GLN A 25 8.83 -5.10 -25.81
C GLN A 25 8.27 -5.62 -24.47
N VAL A 26 9.06 -6.53 -23.89
CA VAL A 26 9.11 -6.79 -22.45
C VAL A 26 9.53 -5.50 -21.76
N GLN A 27 8.57 -4.60 -21.54
CA GLN A 27 8.60 -3.77 -20.36
C GLN A 27 8.04 -4.66 -19.27
N ALA A 28 8.83 -4.92 -18.23
CA ALA A 28 8.28 -5.38 -16.96
C ALA A 28 7.47 -4.21 -16.41
N GLU A 29 6.25 -4.06 -16.94
CA GLU A 29 5.26 -3.10 -16.47
C GLU A 29 5.10 -3.36 -14.97
N LYS A 30 5.40 -2.34 -14.17
CA LYS A 30 5.21 -2.31 -12.73
C LYS A 30 3.81 -2.86 -12.44
N ILE A 31 3.72 -4.07 -11.90
CA ILE A 31 2.45 -4.66 -11.49
C ILE A 31 2.01 -3.92 -10.22
N SER A 32 1.44 -2.72 -10.38
CA SER A 32 0.65 -2.09 -9.33
C SER A 32 -0.76 -2.67 -9.41
N CYS A 33 -0.92 -3.91 -8.97
CA CYS A 33 -2.24 -4.49 -8.75
C CYS A 33 -2.82 -3.96 -7.42
N TRP A 34 -3.08 -2.66 -7.36
CA TRP A 34 -4.10 -2.15 -6.44
C TRP A 34 -5.43 -2.28 -7.17
N LYS A 35 -6.15 -3.36 -6.88
CA LYS A 35 -7.52 -3.57 -7.36
C LYS A 35 -8.44 -2.92 -6.33
N ASP A 36 -9.26 -2.00 -6.82
CA ASP A 36 -10.25 -1.18 -6.11
C ASP A 36 -9.75 0.22 -5.71
N GLY A 37 -10.37 1.23 -6.35
CA GLY A 37 -9.97 2.62 -6.33
C GLY A 37 -9.83 3.21 -4.93
N SER A 38 -9.11 4.34 -4.87
CA SER A 38 -8.90 5.18 -3.69
C SER A 38 -9.98 4.99 -2.63
N PHE A 39 -9.67 4.19 -1.61
CA PHE A 39 -10.55 3.99 -0.47
C PHE A 39 -10.50 5.27 0.36
N SER A 40 -11.37 6.24 0.03
CA SER A 40 -11.65 7.37 0.91
C SER A 40 -12.55 6.86 2.03
N ALA A 41 -11.97 6.10 2.96
CA ALA A 41 -12.63 5.82 4.21
C ALA A 41 -12.47 7.00 5.15
N ASP A 42 -13.55 7.29 5.87
CA ASP A 42 -13.47 8.09 7.07
C ASP A 42 -12.43 7.46 8.02
N PRO A 43 -11.36 8.19 8.42
CA PRO A 43 -10.33 7.69 9.33
C PRO A 43 -10.89 7.14 10.65
N PHE A 44 -12.06 7.62 11.09
CA PHE A 44 -12.73 7.12 12.29
C PHE A 44 -13.16 5.66 12.19
N VAL A 45 -13.36 5.12 10.98
CA VAL A 45 -13.72 3.71 10.77
C VAL A 45 -12.64 2.77 11.32
N PHE A 46 -11.38 3.20 11.34
CA PHE A 46 -10.26 2.39 11.83
C PHE A 46 -10.05 2.50 13.34
N LEU A 47 -10.68 3.46 14.03
CA LEU A 47 -10.44 3.71 15.44
C LEU A 47 -10.68 2.45 16.30
N GLY A 48 -9.67 2.08 17.10
CA GLY A 48 -9.69 0.90 17.95
C GLY A 48 -9.42 -0.43 17.23
N ARG A 49 -9.43 -0.44 15.89
CA ARG A 49 -9.18 -1.64 15.08
C ARG A 49 -7.68 -1.88 14.90
N ARG A 50 -7.35 -3.12 14.55
CA ARG A 50 -6.02 -3.51 14.08
C ARG A 50 -6.04 -3.44 12.56
N ILE A 51 -5.02 -2.86 11.97
CA ILE A 51 -4.89 -2.69 10.53
C ILE A 51 -3.50 -3.10 10.08
N ARG A 52 -3.42 -3.65 8.88
CA ARG A 52 -2.17 -3.83 8.16
C ARG A 52 -2.00 -2.65 7.22
N VAL A 53 -0.90 -1.93 7.37
CA VAL A 53 -0.63 -0.69 6.63
C VAL A 53 0.71 -0.76 5.92
N GLY A 54 0.77 -0.16 4.74
CA GLY A 54 2.02 0.28 4.13
C GLY A 54 2.24 1.75 4.49
N GLU A 55 3.42 2.09 4.97
CA GLU A 55 3.86 3.46 5.22
C GLU A 55 4.98 3.84 4.26
N GLN A 56 4.86 5.02 3.64
CA GLN A 56 5.91 5.61 2.83
C GLN A 56 6.81 6.51 3.69
N LEU A 57 8.11 6.27 3.61
CA LEU A 57 9.15 6.96 4.39
C LEU A 57 10.24 7.45 3.43
N GLN A 58 10.83 8.59 3.77
CA GLN A 58 12.02 9.07 3.09
C GLN A 58 13.23 8.67 3.92
N ALA A 59 13.97 7.66 3.47
CA ALA A 59 15.17 7.18 4.11
C ALA A 59 16.39 7.96 3.60
N CYS A 60 17.29 8.35 4.50
CA CYS A 60 18.60 8.85 4.14
C CYS A 60 19.63 7.78 4.51
N TYR A 61 20.31 7.26 3.51
CA TYR A 61 21.44 6.35 3.73
C TYR A 61 22.73 7.16 3.75
N ASP A 62 23.74 6.71 4.51
CA ASP A 62 25.09 7.29 4.55
C ASP A 62 25.90 6.97 3.28
N ASP A 63 25.24 6.96 2.12
CA ASP A 63 25.83 6.70 0.82
C ASP A 63 25.46 7.79 -0.20
N GLU A 64 26.00 7.69 -1.41
CA GLU A 64 25.83 8.72 -2.44
C GLU A 64 24.43 8.76 -3.07
N ARG A 65 23.48 7.95 -2.59
CA ARG A 65 22.12 7.88 -3.18
C ARG A 65 21.22 9.03 -2.76
N GLY A 66 21.58 9.74 -1.68
CA GLY A 66 20.74 10.81 -1.12
C GLY A 66 19.46 10.28 -0.49
N LEU A 67 18.39 11.09 -0.56
CA LEU A 67 17.08 10.71 -0.01
C LEU A 67 16.38 9.70 -0.92
N VAL A 68 16.05 8.54 -0.37
CA VAL A 68 15.37 7.44 -1.06
C VAL A 68 13.96 7.29 -0.51
N GLU A 69 12.96 7.22 -1.39
CA GLU A 69 11.60 6.85 -1.00
C GLU A 69 11.50 5.34 -0.80
N GLU A 70 11.06 4.94 0.38
CA GLU A 70 10.87 3.55 0.76
C GLU A 70 9.46 3.32 1.29
N SER A 71 9.03 2.07 1.19
CA SER A 71 7.75 1.63 1.73
C SER A 71 7.97 0.46 2.67
N TYR A 72 7.46 0.55 3.89
CA TYR A 72 7.50 -0.52 4.87
C TYR A 72 6.07 -0.95 5.24
N VAL A 73 5.86 -2.25 5.45
CA VAL A 73 4.54 -2.83 5.76
C VAL A 73 4.55 -3.41 7.16
N TYR A 74 3.56 -3.03 7.96
CA TYR A 74 3.42 -3.51 9.34
C TYR A 74 1.97 -3.57 9.79
N GLU A 75 1.75 -4.24 10.92
CA GLU A 75 0.46 -4.28 11.60
C GLU A 75 0.48 -3.35 12.81
N ALA A 76 -0.58 -2.55 12.96
CA ALA A 76 -0.73 -1.64 14.07
C ALA A 76 -2.18 -1.51 14.51
N LYS A 77 -2.37 -1.19 15.79
CA LYS A 77 -3.66 -0.76 16.33
C LYS A 77 -3.81 0.75 16.15
N VAL A 78 -4.95 1.18 15.63
CA VAL A 78 -5.29 2.62 15.59
C VAL A 78 -5.81 3.03 16.96
N VAL A 79 -5.06 3.86 17.65
CA VAL A 79 -5.36 4.31 19.02
C VAL A 79 -6.19 5.58 19.01
N ALA A 80 -5.86 6.52 18.12
CA ALA A 80 -6.54 7.80 17.99
C ALA A 80 -6.47 8.31 16.55
N VAL A 81 -7.35 9.25 16.23
CA VAL A 81 -7.40 9.97 14.97
C VAL A 81 -7.25 11.45 15.27
N HIS A 82 -6.29 12.10 14.64
CA HIS A 82 -6.15 13.55 14.64
C HIS A 82 -6.71 14.09 13.32
N ILE A 83 -7.78 14.88 13.43
CA ILE A 83 -8.41 15.54 12.27
C ILE A 83 -7.78 16.92 12.10
N GLY A 84 -7.01 17.08 11.02
CA GLY A 84 -6.44 18.35 10.63
C GLY A 84 -7.45 19.27 9.96
N SER A 85 -7.01 20.48 9.65
CA SER A 85 -7.74 21.46 8.85
C SER A 85 -7.04 21.61 7.50
N ALA A 86 -7.66 21.06 6.45
CA ALA A 86 -7.15 21.19 5.09
C ALA A 86 -7.09 22.65 4.62
N ALA A 87 -8.00 23.51 5.11
CA ALA A 87 -8.02 24.94 4.79
C ALA A 87 -6.81 25.68 5.36
N ASP A 88 -6.27 25.21 6.48
CA ASP A 88 -5.12 25.80 7.16
C ASP A 88 -3.82 25.02 6.88
N GLY A 89 -3.86 24.02 5.97
CA GLY A 89 -2.70 23.18 5.64
C GLY A 89 -2.27 22.22 6.75
N ILE A 90 -3.15 21.94 7.71
CA ILE A 90 -2.88 20.99 8.80
C ILE A 90 -3.34 19.60 8.34
N GLU A 91 -2.40 18.66 8.24
CA GLU A 91 -2.69 17.29 7.83
C GLU A 91 -3.40 16.49 8.94
N SER A 92 -4.23 15.54 8.50
CA SER A 92 -4.83 14.54 9.37
C SER A 92 -3.87 13.37 9.57
N SER A 93 -3.80 12.84 10.79
CA SER A 93 -2.87 11.78 11.17
C SER A 93 -3.54 10.73 12.05
N LEU A 94 -2.96 9.53 12.06
CA LEU A 94 -3.39 8.42 12.90
C LEU A 94 -2.34 8.16 13.98
N LEU A 95 -2.78 7.98 15.22
CA LEU A 95 -1.93 7.45 16.29
C LEU A 95 -1.91 5.93 16.18
N LEU A 96 -0.78 5.39 15.74
CA LEU A 96 -0.60 3.95 15.52
C LEU A 96 0.26 3.35 16.62
N ARG A 97 -0.17 2.20 17.16
CA ARG A 97 0.62 1.34 18.05
C ARG A 97 1.00 0.07 17.29
N PRO A 98 2.25 -0.09 16.82
CA PRO A 98 2.71 -1.33 16.19
C PRO A 98 2.59 -2.53 17.13
N ASN A 99 2.39 -3.73 16.58
CA ASN A 99 2.25 -4.94 17.41
C ASN A 99 3.53 -5.30 18.17
N ASP A 100 4.69 -5.08 17.55
CA ASP A 100 5.99 -5.49 18.09
C ASP A 100 6.70 -4.41 18.92
N VAL A 101 6.09 -3.22 19.03
CA VAL A 101 6.70 -2.04 19.66
C VAL A 101 5.70 -1.39 20.62
N ASN A 102 6.09 -1.23 21.88
CA ASN A 102 5.29 -0.56 22.91
C ASN A 102 5.44 0.97 22.86
N HIS A 103 5.38 1.56 21.67
CA HIS A 103 5.43 3.00 21.48
C HIS A 103 4.47 3.42 20.38
N GLU A 104 3.65 4.44 20.66
CA GLU A 104 2.73 5.01 19.70
C GLU A 104 3.35 6.18 18.96
N ASN A 105 3.07 6.25 17.65
CA ASN A 105 3.51 7.36 16.81
C ASN A 105 2.34 7.90 16.00
N TYR A 106 2.28 9.23 15.88
CA TYR A 106 1.40 9.88 14.90
C TYR A 106 2.02 9.76 13.51
N VAL A 107 1.24 9.25 12.56
CA VAL A 107 1.66 9.13 11.16
C VAL A 107 0.60 9.79 10.28
N ASP A 108 1.05 10.65 9.38
CA ASP A 108 0.16 11.37 8.47
C ASP A 108 -0.54 10.41 7.51
N ILE A 109 -1.84 10.63 7.33
CA ILE A 109 -2.67 9.74 6.48
C ILE A 109 -2.18 9.77 5.03
N SER A 110 -1.60 10.90 4.59
CA SER A 110 -0.99 11.07 3.27
C SER A 110 0.12 10.05 2.97
N ARG A 111 0.78 9.54 4.00
CA ARG A 111 1.89 8.57 3.91
C ARG A 111 1.44 7.13 4.12
N LEU A 112 0.17 6.92 4.45
CA LEU A 112 -0.36 5.61 4.82
C LEU A 112 -1.22 5.03 3.70
N THR A 113 -1.17 3.71 3.63
CA THR A 113 -1.95 2.93 2.69
C THR A 113 -2.48 1.71 3.42
N VAL A 114 -3.79 1.69 3.70
CA VAL A 114 -4.42 0.58 4.43
C VAL A 114 -4.56 -0.61 3.48
N LEU A 115 -3.86 -1.69 3.81
CA LEU A 115 -3.86 -2.93 3.03
C LEU A 115 -4.98 -3.87 3.48
N GLU A 116 -5.22 -3.92 4.80
CA GLU A 116 -6.17 -4.84 5.40
C GLU A 116 -6.65 -4.32 6.77
N VAL A 117 -7.90 -4.59 7.13
CA VAL A 117 -8.42 -4.39 8.49
C VAL A 117 -8.54 -5.76 9.14
N LEU A 118 -7.77 -5.97 10.21
CA LEU A 118 -7.66 -7.24 10.92
C LEU A 118 -8.78 -7.32 11.97
N GLU A 119 -9.42 -8.49 12.06
CA GLU A 119 -10.51 -8.78 13.03
C GLU A 119 -10.01 -8.82 14.49
#